data_AF-A0A949X2D3-F1
#
_entry.id   AF-A0A949X2D3-F1
#
_cell.length_a   1.000
_cell.length_b   1.000
_cell.length_c   1.000
_cell.angle_alpha   90.00
_cell.angle_beta   90.00
_cell.angle_gamma   90.00
#
_symmetry.space_group_name_H-M   'P 1'
#
loop_
_entity.id
_entity.type
_entity.pdbx_description
1 polymer ?
#
loop_
_entity_poly.entity_id
_entity_poly.type
_entity_poly.pdbx_seq_one_letter_code
_entity_poly.pdbx_strand_id
1 'polypeptide(L)'
;MNTDGITELLEQRINLLRLLASSLEHAQIGLQRPNCAEIQLQTKTQQNLCQQLRQVACEFSPDQIARISGCGDPVSQTTLANARQSALAAELRSLEKQVAELNRRYGALLRRAQRTINIFCRVLNNSGLTYVAMRPKPESAVEHSGG
;
A
#
# COMPACT_ATOMS: atom_id res chain seq x y z
N MET A 1 -32.57 -8.67 16.88
CA MET A 1 -31.42 -8.50 15.97
C MET A 1 -30.51 -7.45 16.59
N ASN A 2 -29.28 -7.80 16.96
CA ASN A 2 -28.38 -6.94 17.73
C ASN A 2 -27.84 -5.80 16.86
N THR A 3 -28.44 -4.61 17.00
CA THR A 3 -27.94 -3.36 16.40
C THR A 3 -26.54 -3.00 16.91
N ASP A 4 -26.22 -3.44 18.13
CA ASP A 4 -24.97 -3.12 18.83
C ASP A 4 -23.76 -3.79 18.16
N GLY A 5 -23.91 -5.04 17.69
CA GLY A 5 -22.84 -5.75 16.98
C GLY A 5 -22.51 -5.13 15.61
N ILE A 6 -23.50 -4.53 14.94
CA ILE A 6 -23.25 -3.85 13.65
C ILE A 6 -22.49 -2.54 13.87
N THR A 7 -22.81 -1.79 14.92
CA THR A 7 -22.09 -0.57 15.27
C THR A 7 -20.65 -0.86 15.71
N GLU A 8 -20.42 -1.92 16.47
CA GLU A 8 -19.07 -2.35 16.86
C GLU A 8 -18.21 -2.73 15.65
N LEU A 9 -18.76 -3.48 14.69
CA LEU A 9 -18.06 -3.83 13.45
C LEU A 9 -17.74 -2.59 12.60
N LEU A 10 -18.63 -1.61 12.55
CA LEU A 10 -18.39 -0.34 11.85
C LEU A 10 -17.28 0.47 12.53
N GLU A 11 -17.29 0.58 13.85
CA GLU A 11 -16.25 1.25 14.63
C GLU A 11 -14.89 0.55 14.49
N GLN A 12 -14.87 -0.79 14.50
CA GLN A 12 -13.67 -1.59 14.25
C GLN A 12 -13.12 -1.34 12.84
N ARG A 13 -13.98 -1.33 11.81
CA ARG A 13 -13.57 -1.03 10.43
C ARG A 13 -13.03 0.40 10.29
N ILE A 14 -13.66 1.38 10.93
CA ILE A 14 -13.19 2.78 10.96
C ILE A 14 -11.78 2.86 11.58
N ASN A 15 -11.56 2.20 12.72
CA ASN A 15 -10.25 2.17 13.36
C ASN A 15 -9.18 1.53 12.48
N LEU A 16 -9.49 0.41 11.81
CA LEU A 16 -8.57 -0.23 10.87
C LEU A 16 -8.22 0.66 9.68
N LEU A 17 -9.19 1.40 9.13
CA LEU A 17 -8.95 2.35 8.03
C LEU A 17 -8.09 3.53 8.47
N ARG A 18 -8.28 4.05 9.68
CA ARG A 18 -7.42 5.11 10.25
C ARG A 18 -5.98 4.62 10.43
N LEU A 19 -5.79 3.42 10.96
CA LEU A 19 -4.46 2.80 11.09
C LEU A 19 -3.80 2.58 9.72
N LEU A 20 -4.57 2.17 8.72
CA LEU A 20 -4.08 2.00 7.36
C LEU A 20 -3.67 3.34 6.73
N ALA A 21 -4.49 4.39 6.90
CA ALA A 21 -4.17 5.73 6.44
C ALA A 21 -2.85 6.24 7.05
N SER A 22 -2.68 6.11 8.38
CA SER A 22 -1.44 6.50 9.06
C SER A 22 -0.22 5.70 8.58
N SER A 23 -0.37 4.38 8.38
CA SER A 23 0.72 3.55 7.84
C SER A 23 1.10 3.94 6.40
N LEU A 24 0.13 4.33 5.57
CA LEU A 24 0.39 4.83 4.22
C LEU A 24 1.11 6.18 4.24
N GLU A 25 0.74 7.10 5.13
CA GLU A 25 1.42 8.38 5.30
C GLU A 25 2.88 8.18 5.76
N HIS A 26 3.11 7.32 6.75
CA HIS A 26 4.46 6.96 7.18
C HIS A 26 5.27 6.29 6.06
N ALA A 27 4.66 5.40 5.27
CA ALA A 27 5.33 4.78 4.13
C ALA A 27 5.72 5.80 3.05
N GLN A 28 4.92 6.86 2.85
CA GLN A 28 5.27 7.95 1.92
C GLN A 28 6.47 8.76 2.42
N ILE A 29 6.54 9.05 3.72
CA ILE A 29 7.70 9.72 4.34
C ILE A 29 8.95 8.83 4.23
N GLY A 30 8.80 7.53 4.52
CA GLY A 30 9.84 6.52 4.40
C GLY A 30 10.30 6.24 2.96
N LEU A 31 9.59 6.73 1.94
CA LEU A 31 10.07 6.71 0.55
C LEU A 31 10.92 7.93 0.20
N GLN A 32 10.79 9.04 0.94
CA GLN A 32 11.62 10.23 0.76
C GLN A 32 12.99 10.07 1.43
N ARG A 33 13.09 9.18 2.43
CA ARG A 33 14.34 8.80 3.09
C ARG A 33 14.69 7.37 2.66
N PRO A 34 15.91 7.04 2.22
CA PRO A 34 16.23 5.68 1.77
C PRO A 34 16.39 4.70 2.94
N ASN A 35 15.29 4.38 3.63
CA ASN A 35 15.25 3.42 4.73
C ASN A 35 14.48 2.16 4.31
N CYS A 36 15.18 1.20 3.72
CA CYS A 36 14.56 -0.04 3.25
C CYS A 36 13.90 -0.86 4.38
N ALA A 37 14.44 -0.82 5.60
CA ALA A 37 13.88 -1.56 6.73
C ALA A 37 12.50 -0.98 7.14
N GLU A 38 12.37 0.34 7.10
CA GLU A 38 11.12 1.03 7.41
C GLU A 38 10.06 0.76 6.32
N ILE A 39 10.46 0.75 5.04
CA ILE A 39 9.55 0.38 3.94
C ILE A 39 9.04 -1.06 4.10
N GLN A 40 9.92 -2.01 4.44
CA GLN A 40 9.54 -3.40 4.69
C GLN A 40 8.59 -3.54 5.88
N LEU A 41 8.87 -2.83 6.98
CA LEU A 41 8.00 -2.80 8.15
C LEU A 41 6.61 -2.27 7.79
N GLN A 42 6.53 -1.12 7.11
CA GLN A 42 5.26 -0.54 6.70
C GLN A 42 4.51 -1.44 5.72
N THR A 43 5.20 -2.11 4.80
CA THR A 43 4.58 -3.08 3.88
C THR A 43 3.93 -4.24 4.65
N LYS A 44 4.63 -4.79 5.65
CA LYS A 44 4.10 -5.86 6.49
C LYS A 44 2.89 -5.39 7.32
N THR A 45 2.96 -4.18 7.88
CA THR A 45 1.85 -3.57 8.61
C THR A 45 0.62 -3.40 7.72
N GLN A 46 0.80 -2.87 6.50
CA GLN A 46 -0.29 -2.70 5.53
C GLN A 46 -0.91 -4.04 5.11
N GLN A 47 -0.10 -5.07 4.89
CA GLN A 47 -0.60 -6.42 4.57
C GLN A 47 -1.48 -6.97 5.71
N ASN A 48 -1.04 -6.82 6.95
CA ASN A 48 -1.80 -7.27 8.12
C ASN A 48 -3.12 -6.50 8.25
N LEU A 49 -3.09 -5.16 8.14
CA LEU A 49 -4.29 -4.33 8.19
C LEU A 49 -5.28 -4.67 7.06
N CYS A 50 -4.80 -4.91 5.84
CA CYS A 50 -5.63 -5.35 4.72
C CYS A 50 -6.21 -6.76 4.92
N GLN A 51 -5.54 -7.63 5.67
CA GLN A 51 -6.09 -8.94 6.04
C GLN A 51 -7.19 -8.79 7.08
N GLN A 52 -6.98 -7.98 8.12
CA GLN A 52 -7.99 -7.70 9.14
C GLN A 52 -9.23 -7.02 8.54
N LEU A 53 -9.04 -6.07 7.63
CA LEU A 53 -10.15 -5.43 6.90
C LEU A 53 -10.97 -6.44 6.07
N ARG A 54 -10.31 -7.43 5.45
CA ARG A 54 -11.00 -8.50 4.72
C ARG A 54 -11.79 -9.42 5.64
N GLN A 55 -11.23 -9.76 6.80
CA GLN A 55 -11.92 -10.57 7.81
C GLN A 55 -13.19 -9.86 8.31
N VAL A 56 -13.06 -8.60 8.71
CA VAL A 56 -14.22 -7.77 9.13
C VAL A 56 -15.23 -7.61 7.98
N ALA A 57 -14.78 -7.51 6.72
CA ALA A 57 -15.69 -7.48 5.57
C ALA A 57 -16.47 -8.80 5.36
N CYS A 58 -15.87 -9.95 5.70
CA CYS A 58 -16.54 -11.25 5.64
C CYS A 58 -17.56 -11.45 6.78
N GLU A 59 -17.42 -10.71 7.89
CA GLU A 59 -18.36 -10.75 9.02
C GLU A 59 -19.65 -9.96 8.72
N PHE A 60 -19.64 -9.07 7.73
CA PHE A 60 -20.86 -8.44 7.24
C PHE A 60 -21.63 -9.39 6.32
N SER A 61 -22.90 -9.65 6.65
CA SER A 61 -23.81 -10.29 5.69
C SER A 61 -24.13 -9.34 4.52
N PRO A 62 -24.35 -9.85 3.30
CA PRO A 62 -24.70 -9.01 2.13
C PRO A 62 -25.90 -8.09 2.39
N ASP A 63 -26.89 -8.56 3.16
CA ASP A 63 -28.07 -7.78 3.57
C ASP A 63 -27.74 -6.63 4.52
N GLN A 64 -26.75 -6.79 5.40
CA GLN A 64 -26.29 -5.71 6.28
C GLN A 64 -25.55 -4.63 5.50
N ILE A 65 -24.76 -5.02 4.49
CA ILE A 65 -24.09 -4.08 3.58
C ILE A 65 -25.14 -3.26 2.82
N ALA A 66 -26.18 -3.90 2.29
CA ALA A 66 -27.26 -3.22 1.58
C ALA A 66 -28.03 -2.20 2.45
N ARG A 67 -28.25 -2.53 3.73
CA ARG A 67 -28.89 -1.61 4.71
C ARG A 67 -27.99 -0.43 5.07
N ILE A 68 -26.68 -0.64 5.23
CA ILE A 68 -25.70 0.41 5.52
C ILE A 68 -25.47 1.33 4.30
N SER A 69 -25.55 0.77 3.09
CA SER A 69 -25.47 1.51 1.83
C SER A 69 -26.74 2.28 1.45
N GLY A 70 -27.81 2.19 2.25
CA GLY A 70 -29.01 3.02 2.09
C GLY A 70 -29.96 2.59 0.98
N CYS A 71 -29.97 1.29 0.62
CA CYS A 71 -30.86 0.76 -0.43
C CYS A 71 -32.16 0.14 0.13
N GLY A 72 -32.45 0.31 1.42
CA GLY A 72 -33.65 -0.22 2.09
C GLY A 72 -34.62 0.88 2.49
N ASP A 73 -35.92 0.63 2.25
CA ASP A 73 -37.04 1.57 2.41
C ASP A 73 -37.05 2.42 3.69
N PRO A 74 -37.52 3.69 3.60
CA PRO A 74 -37.52 4.65 4.69
C PRO A 74 -38.74 4.48 5.61
N VAL A 75 -38.98 3.30 6.17
CA VAL A 75 -40.09 3.11 7.13
C VAL A 75 -39.69 2.14 8.24
N SER A 76 -39.18 2.68 9.35
CA SER A 76 -39.62 2.36 10.72
C SER A 76 -38.59 2.79 11.79
N GLN A 77 -38.96 3.83 12.54
CA GLN A 77 -38.76 4.04 13.98
C GLN A 77 -37.47 3.50 14.65
N THR A 78 -36.38 4.27 14.57
CA THR A 78 -35.36 4.49 15.64
C THR A 78 -34.45 5.67 15.24
N THR A 79 -34.92 6.91 15.36
CA THR A 79 -34.26 8.10 14.80
C THR A 79 -32.84 8.37 15.32
N LEU A 80 -32.55 8.11 16.60
CA LEU A 80 -31.21 8.33 17.18
C LEU A 80 -30.19 7.25 16.80
N ALA A 81 -30.57 5.97 16.83
CA ALA A 81 -29.70 4.86 16.41
C ALA A 81 -29.41 4.93 14.91
N ASN A 82 -30.41 5.27 14.10
CA ASN A 82 -30.25 5.47 12.67
C ASN A 82 -29.38 6.70 12.34
N ALA A 83 -29.46 7.77 13.14
CA ALA A 83 -28.60 8.94 12.99
C ALA A 83 -27.12 8.61 13.29
N ARG A 84 -26.84 7.88 14.38
CA ARG A 84 -25.48 7.43 14.73
C ARG A 84 -24.91 6.49 13.66
N GLN A 85 -25.70 5.53 13.19
CA GLN A 85 -25.28 4.62 12.12
C GLN A 85 -25.04 5.35 10.80
N SER A 86 -25.90 6.32 10.45
CA SER A 86 -25.72 7.17 9.26
C SER A 86 -24.43 8.00 9.34
N ALA A 87 -24.14 8.59 10.50
CA ALA A 87 -22.90 9.34 10.74
C ALA A 87 -21.66 8.44 10.59
N LEU A 88 -21.67 7.25 11.19
CA LEU A 88 -20.59 6.26 11.05
C LEU A 88 -20.42 5.80 9.59
N ALA A 89 -21.51 5.59 8.86
CA ALA A 89 -21.46 5.21 7.45
C ALA A 89 -20.94 6.34 6.54
N ALA A 90 -21.22 7.60 6.88
CA ALA A 90 -20.67 8.76 6.18
C ALA A 90 -19.16 8.91 6.47
N GLU A 91 -18.76 8.74 7.73
CA GLU A 91 -17.36 8.75 8.13
C GLU A 91 -16.56 7.63 7.44
N LEU A 92 -17.11 6.42 7.42
CA LEU A 92 -16.51 5.28 6.74
C LEU A 92 -16.25 5.59 5.26
N ARG A 93 -17.25 6.12 4.55
CA ARG A 93 -17.11 6.53 3.14
C ARG A 93 -16.04 7.60 2.93
N SER A 94 -15.92 8.54 3.88
CA SER A 94 -14.88 9.57 3.84
C SER A 94 -13.48 8.97 3.99
N LEU A 95 -13.31 8.07 4.97
CA LEU A 95 -12.04 7.37 5.21
C LEU A 95 -11.65 6.46 4.06
N GLU A 96 -12.60 5.74 3.46
CA GLU A 96 -12.33 4.90 2.29
C GLU A 96 -11.83 5.73 1.10
N LYS A 97 -12.42 6.90 0.85
CA LYS A 97 -11.94 7.85 -0.17
C LYS A 97 -10.54 8.34 0.14
N GLN A 98 -10.27 8.69 1.40
CA GLN A 98 -8.94 9.14 1.83
C GLN A 98 -7.88 8.06 1.62
N VAL A 99 -8.14 6.83 2.06
CA VAL A 99 -7.25 5.68 1.88
C VAL A 99 -7.02 5.38 0.39
N ALA A 100 -8.06 5.46 -0.45
CA ALA A 100 -7.92 5.28 -1.90
C ALA A 100 -6.99 6.33 -2.53
N GLU A 101 -7.12 7.59 -2.14
CA GLU A 101 -6.26 8.67 -2.62
C GLU A 101 -4.80 8.51 -2.12
N LEU A 102 -4.61 8.15 -0.84
CA LEU A 102 -3.29 7.84 -0.28
C LEU A 102 -2.61 6.68 -1.02
N ASN A 103 -3.35 5.61 -1.31
CA ASN A 103 -2.85 4.48 -2.10
C ASN A 103 -2.46 4.89 -3.52
N ARG A 104 -3.28 5.73 -4.16
CA ARG A 104 -2.98 6.24 -5.51
C ARG A 104 -1.67 7.04 -5.52
N ARG A 105 -1.48 7.94 -4.54
CA ARG A 105 -0.24 8.73 -4.38
C ARG A 105 0.96 7.85 -4.08
N TYR A 106 0.83 6.94 -3.12
CA TYR A 106 1.89 5.99 -2.75
C TYR A 106 2.32 5.14 -3.96
N GLY A 107 1.37 4.61 -4.73
CA GLY A 107 1.66 3.87 -5.96
C GLY A 107 2.37 4.71 -7.02
N ALA A 108 2.06 6.01 -7.14
CA ALA A 108 2.77 6.91 -8.04
C ALA A 108 4.23 7.13 -7.60
N LEU A 109 4.47 7.30 -6.30
CA LEU A 109 5.82 7.44 -5.73
C LEU A 109 6.65 6.16 -5.97
N LEU A 110 6.07 4.98 -5.74
CA LEU A 110 6.74 3.71 -5.99
C LEU A 110 7.15 3.54 -7.45
N ARG A 111 6.24 3.83 -8.40
CA ARG A 111 6.55 3.77 -9.84
C ARG A 111 7.68 4.73 -10.21
N ARG A 112 7.69 5.93 -9.63
CA ARG A 112 8.77 6.92 -9.84
C ARG A 112 10.10 6.40 -9.30
N ALA A 113 10.13 5.89 -8.07
CA ALA A 113 11.33 5.33 -7.46
C ALA A 113 11.89 4.16 -8.28
N GLN A 114 11.02 3.24 -8.70
CA GLN A 114 11.38 2.11 -9.55
C GLN A 114 11.98 2.57 -10.90
N ARG A 115 11.39 3.60 -11.52
CA ARG A 115 11.94 4.18 -12.76
C ARG A 115 13.34 4.73 -12.55
N THR A 116 13.58 5.46 -11.46
CA THR A 116 14.91 6.00 -11.13
C THR A 116 15.93 4.89 -10.94
N ILE A 117 15.60 3.86 -10.16
CA ILE A 117 16.49 2.69 -9.95
C ILE A 117 16.80 2.02 -11.29
N ASN A 118 15.80 1.78 -12.12
CA ASN A 118 15.99 1.16 -13.44
C ASN A 118 16.92 1.98 -14.34
N ILE A 119 16.84 3.32 -14.30
CA ILE A 119 17.76 4.19 -15.04
C ILE A 119 19.18 4.02 -14.51
N PHE A 120 19.39 4.05 -13.20
CA PHE A 120 20.72 3.83 -12.61
C PHE A 120 21.29 2.46 -12.96
N CYS A 121 20.50 1.38 -12.87
CA CYS A 121 20.94 0.05 -13.27
C CYS A 121 21.33 -0.01 -14.75
N ARG A 122 20.58 0.65 -15.64
CA ARG A 122 20.94 0.74 -17.07
C ARG A 122 22.24 1.50 -17.29
N VAL A 123 22.44 2.63 -16.62
CA VAL A 123 23.69 3.40 -16.69
C VAL A 123 24.85 2.55 -16.22
N LEU A 124 24.75 1.89 -15.06
CA LEU A 124 25.80 1.02 -14.53
C LEU A 124 26.12 -0.14 -15.48
N ASN A 125 25.11 -0.79 -16.07
CA ASN A 125 25.32 -1.86 -17.04
C ASN A 125 26.05 -1.37 -18.30
N ASN A 126 25.68 -0.18 -18.81
CA ASN A 126 26.30 0.39 -20.00
C ASN A 126 27.71 0.93 -19.73
N SER A 127 27.94 1.53 -18.57
CA SER A 127 29.25 2.07 -18.17
C SER A 127 30.23 0.99 -17.67
N GLY A 128 29.72 -0.14 -17.15
CA GLY A 128 30.54 -1.28 -16.75
C GLY A 128 31.27 -1.93 -17.92
N LEU A 129 30.71 -1.88 -19.13
CA LEU A 129 31.34 -2.39 -20.36
C LEU A 129 32.55 -1.56 -20.80
N THR A 130 32.62 -0.29 -20.41
CA THR A 130 33.72 0.60 -20.80
C THR A 130 35.04 0.29 -20.07
N TYR A 131 34.98 -0.33 -18.89
CA TYR A 131 36.16 -0.63 -18.07
C TYR A 131 36.59 -2.11 -18.08
N VAL A 132 35.75 -3.03 -18.58
CA VAL A 132 36.09 -4.46 -18.69
C VAL A 132 36.99 -4.77 -19.91
N ALA A 133 37.11 -3.83 -20.87
CA ALA A 133 37.84 -4.02 -22.12
C ALA A 133 39.37 -3.92 -22.06
N MET A 134 39.99 -3.63 -20.89
CA MET A 134 41.45 -3.68 -20.75
C MET A 134 41.92 -4.98 -20.09
N ARG A 135 41.74 -6.13 -20.76
CA ARG A 135 42.67 -7.25 -20.54
C ARG A 135 43.86 -7.03 -21.49
N PRO A 136 45.08 -6.75 -20.98
CA PRO A 136 46.25 -6.70 -21.83
C PRO A 136 46.38 -8.05 -22.54
N LYS A 137 46.49 -8.00 -23.87
CA LYS A 137 46.84 -9.14 -24.70
C LYS A 137 48.17 -9.69 -24.16
N PRO A 138 48.28 -10.96 -23.77
CA PRO A 138 49.58 -11.54 -23.47
C PRO A 138 50.37 -11.48 -24.78
N GLU A 139 51.31 -10.55 -24.86
CA GLU A 139 52.31 -10.54 -25.91
C GLU A 139 53.06 -11.86 -25.77
N SER A 140 52.85 -12.68 -26.79
CA SER A 140 53.53 -13.93 -27.05
C SER A 140 55.01 -13.84 -26.70
N ALA A 141 55.45 -14.76 -25.85
CA ALA A 141 56.85 -15.08 -25.66
C ALA A 141 57.55 -15.16 -27.02
N VAL A 142 58.52 -14.26 -27.24
CA VAL A 142 59.49 -14.40 -28.33
C VAL A 142 60.51 -15.43 -27.84
N GLU A 143 60.24 -16.70 -28.13
CA GLU A 143 61.27 -17.74 -28.09
C GLU A 143 62.16 -17.65 -29.34
N HIS A 144 63.47 -17.59 -29.07
CA HIS A 144 64.63 -18.07 -29.83
C HIS A 144 64.71 -18.00 -31.37
N SER A 145 65.77 -17.37 -31.86
CA SER A 145 66.87 -18.00 -32.64
C SER A 145 67.92 -16.91 -32.90
N GLY A 146 69.20 -17.01 -32.52
CA GLY A 146 70.12 -18.08 -32.90
C GLY A 146 70.62 -17.81 -34.33
N GLY A 147 71.78 -17.15 -34.45
CA GLY A 147 72.45 -16.80 -35.71
C GLY A 147 73.61 -15.84 -35.48
#